data_AF-A0A365UCE4-F1
#
_entry.id   AF-A0A365UCE4-F1
#
_cell.length_a   1.000
_cell.length_b   1.000
_cell.length_c   1.000
_cell.angle_alpha   90.00
_cell.angle_beta   90.00
_cell.angle_gamma   90.00
#
_symmetry.space_group_name_H-M   'P 1'
#
loop_
_entity.id
_entity.type
_entity.pdbx_description
1 polymer ?
#
loop_
_entity_poly.entity_id
_entity_poly.type
_entity_poly.pdbx_seq_one_letter_code
_entity_poly.pdbx_strand_id
1 'polypeptide(L)'
;MSALRIIIRRIARNFRLPATEGKADPVAPAPLRAPLPSSLRRSPRQRDGVLPVRDITHDERERTNYLRQGLFLARQERWDELDALIRETDAVRAATPGGETVAELLARGAVTDALEPGLDGTPGAGIPWLHDLLREQPERPGIALTVALAEIATAETARGDSEPGELGVAQRMDFFAHLAQAAQVLDPFDPIELDSPALAAARCAVAPVWRADAGHVADLYEDLIDLDPANPRHMRALGRALRPRGLGAFTELDRVACATAERTADIWGAGGYVWCWRDVLLADPRGFERLELGRFMQGIEDILLRHEDQHLLNQLAAFCALAPGHRGRGQAEMNAAIAPRRQAVREAGLRILRDHMTEIHPLVWAEASGHRGDRPAAIEAGATLACAALEAAAAAALPRAG
;
A
#
# COMPACT_ATOMS: atom_id res chain seq x y z
N MET A 1 -21.85 29.93 1.19
CA MET A 1 -21.25 30.99 0.35
C MET A 1 -19.95 31.42 1.02
N SER A 2 -18.77 31.41 0.42
CA SER A 2 -18.42 31.48 -1.00
C SER A 2 -17.10 30.76 -1.28
N ALA A 3 -17.04 30.10 -2.44
CA ALA A 3 -15.99 29.26 -2.98
C ALA A 3 -14.76 30.06 -3.49
N LEU A 4 -14.25 31.00 -2.69
CA LEU A 4 -13.24 31.98 -3.14
C LEU A 4 -12.01 32.09 -2.21
N ARG A 5 -11.63 31.00 -1.54
CA ARG A 5 -10.37 30.93 -0.76
C ARG A 5 -9.33 29.94 -1.31
N ILE A 6 -9.68 29.14 -2.32
CA ILE A 6 -8.80 28.08 -2.85
C ILE A 6 -7.99 28.55 -4.08
N ILE A 7 -8.24 29.75 -4.64
CA ILE A 7 -7.61 30.19 -5.91
C ILE A 7 -6.51 31.26 -5.73
N ILE A 8 -6.31 31.85 -4.54
CA ILE A 8 -5.32 32.94 -4.31
C ILE A 8 -4.09 32.47 -3.49
N ARG A 9 -3.52 31.32 -3.83
CA ARG A 9 -2.14 30.97 -3.44
C ARG A 9 -1.23 30.59 -4.61
N ARG A 10 -1.72 30.67 -5.86
CA ARG A 10 -0.97 30.26 -7.06
C ARG A 10 -0.25 31.40 -7.81
N ILE A 11 -0.28 32.65 -7.33
CA ILE A 11 0.41 33.78 -8.00
C ILE A 11 1.10 34.68 -6.96
N ALA A 12 2.30 34.28 -6.53
CA ALA A 12 3.32 35.21 -5.99
C ALA A 12 4.69 34.50 -5.83
N ARG A 13 5.25 34.00 -6.94
CA ARG A 13 6.72 33.97 -7.09
C ARG A 13 7.13 35.34 -7.60
N ASN A 14 7.75 36.17 -6.75
CA ASN A 14 9.03 36.85 -7.03
C ASN A 14 9.32 38.04 -6.07
N PHE A 15 10.44 37.90 -5.36
CA PHE A 15 11.42 38.94 -4.97
C PHE A 15 11.08 39.99 -3.88
N ARG A 16 11.64 39.83 -2.68
CA ARG A 16 12.93 40.43 -2.21
C ARG A 16 13.15 40.16 -0.70
N LEU A 17 14.33 39.63 -0.35
CA LEU A 17 14.85 39.55 1.03
C LEU A 17 15.57 40.85 1.41
N PRO A 18 15.53 41.30 2.68
CA PRO A 18 16.59 42.13 3.24
C PRO A 18 17.67 41.25 3.88
N ALA A 19 18.92 41.65 3.68
CA ALA A 19 20.11 41.04 4.25
C ALA A 19 20.28 41.40 5.73
N THR A 20 20.73 40.44 6.54
CA THR A 20 21.74 40.64 7.59
C THR A 20 22.36 39.31 8.01
N GLU A 21 23.63 39.41 8.38
CA GLU A 21 24.65 38.38 8.52
C GLU A 21 24.48 37.48 9.75
N GLY A 22 24.93 36.23 9.63
CA GLY A 22 24.98 35.24 10.70
C GLY A 22 25.53 33.92 10.17
N LYS A 23 26.84 33.88 9.93
CA LYS A 23 27.57 32.76 9.34
C LYS A 23 27.61 31.57 10.31
N ALA A 24 26.77 30.57 10.07
CA ALA A 24 26.95 29.20 10.51
C ALA A 24 26.84 28.31 9.27
N ASP A 25 27.91 27.61 8.92
CA ASP A 25 27.98 26.76 7.73
C ASP A 25 26.90 25.66 7.82
N PRO A 26 26.02 25.50 6.81
CA PRO A 26 25.09 24.39 6.81
C PRO A 26 25.86 23.11 6.47
N VAL A 27 25.96 22.20 7.45
CA VAL A 27 26.33 20.81 7.21
C VAL A 27 25.26 20.22 6.29
N ALA A 28 25.60 20.04 5.02
CA ALA A 28 24.74 19.36 4.07
C ALA A 28 24.42 17.95 4.61
N PRO A 29 23.15 17.50 4.60
CA PRO A 29 22.84 16.13 4.94
C PRO A 29 23.53 15.23 3.90
N ALA A 30 24.40 14.34 4.39
CA ALA A 30 25.06 13.37 3.54
C ALA A 30 23.98 12.49 2.89
N PRO A 31 24.08 12.19 1.58
CA PRO A 31 23.17 11.24 0.96
C PRO A 31 23.33 9.89 1.68
N LEU A 32 22.22 9.36 2.22
CA LEU A 32 22.12 7.99 2.69
C LEU A 32 22.30 7.06 1.47
N ARG A 33 23.55 6.85 1.06
CA ARG A 33 23.90 5.72 0.20
C ARG A 33 23.73 4.47 1.06
N ALA A 34 22.60 3.80 0.91
CA ALA A 34 22.51 2.40 1.31
C ALA A 34 23.69 1.65 0.68
N PRO A 35 24.51 0.94 1.47
CA PRO A 35 25.53 0.07 0.90
C PRO A 35 24.82 -0.97 0.04
N LEU A 36 25.25 -1.14 -1.22
CA LEU A 36 24.90 -2.33 -2.00
C LEU A 36 25.19 -3.56 -1.12
N PRO A 37 24.25 -4.51 -0.94
CA PRO A 37 24.53 -5.71 -0.18
C PRO A 37 25.69 -6.45 -0.83
N SER A 38 26.83 -6.48 -0.13
CA SER A 38 27.95 -7.32 -0.49
C SER A 38 27.65 -8.77 -0.11
N SER A 39 26.80 -9.43 -0.89
CA SER A 39 26.71 -10.89 -0.91
C SER A 39 26.04 -11.40 -2.18
N LEU A 40 26.81 -11.47 -3.26
CA LEU A 40 26.67 -12.51 -4.31
C LEU A 40 26.92 -13.92 -3.75
N ARG A 41 26.58 -14.21 -2.49
CA ARG A 41 26.53 -15.57 -1.97
C ARG A 41 25.16 -16.13 -2.32
N ARG A 42 25.01 -16.50 -3.60
CA ARG A 42 24.00 -17.47 -4.01
C ARG A 42 24.25 -18.73 -3.17
N SER A 43 23.44 -18.95 -2.14
CA SER A 43 23.37 -20.26 -1.50
C SER A 43 23.04 -21.28 -2.58
N PRO A 44 23.77 -22.40 -2.68
CA PRO A 44 23.42 -23.46 -3.61
C PRO A 44 21.99 -23.91 -3.31
N ARG A 45 21.11 -23.84 -4.31
CA ARG A 45 19.71 -24.27 -4.21
C ARG A 45 19.63 -25.67 -3.60
N GLN A 46 18.73 -25.86 -2.64
CA GLN A 46 18.14 -27.17 -2.43
C GLN A 46 17.44 -27.55 -3.74
N ARG A 47 18.11 -28.38 -4.54
CA ARG A 47 17.62 -28.81 -5.84
C ARG A 47 16.54 -29.91 -5.76
N ASP A 48 16.14 -30.34 -4.57
CA ASP A 48 15.23 -31.49 -4.40
C ASP A 48 14.18 -31.32 -3.27
N GLY A 49 13.80 -30.09 -2.89
CA GLY A 49 12.91 -29.85 -1.74
C GLY A 49 11.67 -29.03 -2.07
N VAL A 50 10.50 -29.48 -1.59
CA VAL A 50 9.29 -28.65 -1.46
C VAL A 50 9.65 -27.42 -0.63
N LEU A 51 9.41 -26.21 -1.16
CA LEU A 51 9.66 -24.97 -0.39
C LEU A 51 8.82 -24.99 0.90
N PRO A 52 9.38 -24.56 2.05
CA PRO A 52 8.63 -24.49 3.29
C PRO A 52 7.43 -23.53 3.14
N VAL A 53 6.26 -24.00 3.57
CA VAL A 53 5.04 -23.21 3.63
C VAL A 53 4.96 -22.52 4.99
N ARG A 54 4.76 -21.19 4.99
CA ARG A 54 4.67 -20.38 6.21
C ARG A 54 3.23 -19.90 6.41
N ASP A 55 2.48 -20.62 7.23
CA ASP A 55 1.11 -20.25 7.59
C ASP A 55 1.04 -18.98 8.44
N ILE A 56 2.11 -18.67 9.17
CA ILE A 56 2.31 -17.42 9.90
C ILE A 56 3.68 -16.86 9.52
N THR A 57 3.66 -15.76 8.77
CA THR A 57 4.87 -15.10 8.27
C THR A 57 5.49 -14.21 9.35
N HIS A 58 6.73 -13.75 9.13
CA HIS A 58 7.34 -12.76 10.02
C HIS A 58 6.54 -11.46 10.07
N ASP A 59 6.13 -10.98 8.89
CA ASP A 59 5.27 -9.82 8.69
C ASP A 59 3.98 -9.90 9.53
N GLU A 60 3.28 -11.03 9.48
CA GLU A 60 2.03 -11.19 10.21
C GLU A 60 2.22 -11.22 11.75
N ARG A 61 3.33 -11.79 12.22
CA ARG A 61 3.67 -11.76 13.65
C ARG A 61 3.89 -10.32 14.12
N GLU A 62 4.66 -9.54 13.37
CA GLU A 62 4.92 -8.13 13.71
C GLU A 62 3.63 -7.30 13.66
N ARG A 63 2.85 -7.45 12.58
CA ARG A 63 1.53 -6.82 12.46
C ARG A 63 0.67 -7.09 13.69
N THR A 64 0.55 -8.36 14.09
CA THR A 64 -0.24 -8.77 15.25
C THR A 64 0.29 -8.17 16.55
N ASN A 65 1.61 -8.09 16.72
CA ASN A 65 2.22 -7.52 17.91
C ASN A 65 1.91 -6.02 18.04
N TYR A 66 2.04 -5.24 16.96
CA TYR A 66 1.75 -3.80 17.00
C TYR A 66 0.26 -3.50 17.20
N LEU A 67 -0.64 -4.26 16.57
CA LEU A 67 -2.08 -4.15 16.84
C LEU A 67 -2.38 -4.41 18.33
N ARG A 68 -1.80 -5.48 18.91
CA ARG A 68 -1.97 -5.79 20.34
C ARG A 68 -1.36 -4.72 21.25
N GLN A 69 -0.26 -4.11 20.84
CA GLN A 69 0.38 -3.04 21.59
C GLN A 69 -0.49 -1.78 21.63
N GLY A 70 -1.05 -1.38 20.49
CA GLY A 70 -2.01 -0.27 20.41
C GLY A 70 -3.25 -0.51 21.30
N LEU A 71 -3.84 -1.70 21.18
CA LEU A 71 -4.97 -2.12 22.01
C LEU A 71 -4.64 -2.10 23.51
N PHE A 72 -3.47 -2.60 23.88
CA PHE A 72 -3.03 -2.63 25.27
C PHE A 72 -2.88 -1.22 25.86
N LEU A 73 -2.29 -0.28 25.13
CA LEU A 73 -2.14 1.10 25.59
C LEU A 73 -3.51 1.78 25.76
N ALA A 74 -4.42 1.60 24.79
CA ALA A 74 -5.78 2.13 24.84
C ALA A 74 -6.56 1.62 26.06
N ARG A 75 -6.53 0.30 26.33
CA ARG A 75 -7.21 -0.31 27.49
C ARG A 75 -6.73 0.18 28.85
N GLN A 76 -5.48 0.66 28.90
CA GLN A 76 -4.88 1.20 30.12
C GLN A 76 -5.02 2.73 30.21
N GLU A 77 -5.79 3.37 29.32
CA GLU A 77 -5.96 4.83 29.21
C GLU A 77 -4.61 5.57 29.02
N ARG A 78 -3.60 4.90 28.44
CA ARG A 78 -2.25 5.44 28.22
C ARG A 78 -2.15 6.20 26.89
N TRP A 79 -3.08 7.13 26.67
CA TRP A 79 -3.22 7.86 25.41
C TRP A 79 -2.02 8.79 25.11
N ASP A 80 -1.40 9.37 26.14
CA ASP A 80 -0.15 10.12 26.01
C ASP A 80 0.97 9.29 25.37
N GLU A 81 1.14 8.07 25.86
CA GLU A 81 2.21 7.18 25.44
C GLU A 81 1.92 6.60 24.05
N LEU A 82 0.65 6.30 23.76
CA LEU A 82 0.23 5.86 22.44
C LEU A 82 0.46 6.95 21.39
N ASP A 83 0.08 8.20 21.65
CA ASP A 83 0.34 9.33 20.73
C ASP A 83 1.83 9.49 20.45
N ALA A 84 2.66 9.47 21.50
CA ALA A 84 4.11 9.57 21.36
C ALA A 84 4.70 8.43 20.54
N LEU A 85 4.27 7.18 20.81
CA LEU A 85 4.75 6.01 20.09
C LEU A 85 4.32 6.00 18.62
N ILE A 86 3.08 6.40 18.32
CA ILE A 86 2.60 6.56 16.93
C ILE A 86 3.50 7.57 16.19
N ARG A 87 3.73 8.75 16.78
CA ARG A 87 4.59 9.77 16.14
C ARG A 87 6.04 9.31 15.97
N GLU A 88 6.61 8.67 16.98
CA GLU A 88 7.99 8.18 16.91
C GLU A 88 8.17 7.14 15.80
N THR A 89 7.26 6.17 15.74
CA THR A 89 7.30 5.11 14.72
C THR A 89 7.02 5.63 13.32
N ASP A 90 6.15 6.63 13.18
CA ASP A 90 5.88 7.31 11.90
C ASP A 90 7.10 8.12 11.43
N ALA A 91 7.73 8.88 12.32
CA ALA A 91 8.90 9.71 12.01
C ALA A 91 10.11 8.88 11.55
N VAL A 92 10.28 7.65 12.06
CA VAL A 92 11.35 6.75 11.62
C VAL A 92 10.92 5.82 10.47
N ARG A 93 9.69 5.99 9.95
CA ARG A 93 9.11 5.17 8.87
C ARG A 93 9.15 3.68 9.19
N ALA A 94 8.88 3.34 10.46
CA ALA A 94 8.87 1.95 10.89
C ALA A 94 7.73 1.20 10.17
N ALA A 95 8.07 0.08 9.54
CA ALA A 95 7.13 -0.77 8.84
C ALA A 95 7.45 -2.25 9.08
N THR A 96 6.42 -3.09 8.94
CA THR A 96 6.62 -4.55 8.89
C THR A 96 7.31 -4.95 7.58
N PRO A 97 7.86 -6.18 7.47
CA PRO A 97 8.44 -6.69 6.21
C PRO A 97 7.52 -6.57 4.98
N GLY A 98 6.20 -6.71 5.16
CA GLY A 98 5.17 -6.52 4.11
C GLY A 98 4.80 -5.06 3.84
N GLY A 99 5.45 -4.12 4.53
CA GLY A 99 5.33 -2.67 4.40
C GLY A 99 4.23 -2.04 5.24
N GLU A 100 3.51 -2.78 6.11
CA GLU A 100 2.47 -2.16 6.95
C GLU A 100 3.11 -1.18 7.95
N THR A 101 2.71 0.08 7.88
CA THR A 101 3.26 1.15 8.71
C THR A 101 2.91 0.90 10.18
N VAL A 102 3.92 0.92 11.05
CA VAL A 102 3.76 0.61 12.48
C VAL A 102 2.84 1.62 13.16
N ALA A 103 2.96 2.91 12.81
CA ALA A 103 2.09 3.96 13.32
C ALA A 103 0.61 3.69 13.05
N GLU A 104 0.27 3.28 11.82
CA GLU A 104 -1.10 2.89 11.47
C GLU A 104 -1.56 1.62 12.21
N LEU A 105 -0.68 0.65 12.42
CA LEU A 105 -0.99 -0.58 13.15
C LEU A 105 -1.29 -0.31 14.63
N LEU A 106 -0.51 0.55 15.27
CA LEU A 106 -0.75 0.99 16.65
C LEU A 106 -2.09 1.71 16.76
N ALA A 107 -2.36 2.66 15.87
CA ALA A 107 -3.62 3.40 15.82
C ALA A 107 -4.84 2.49 15.57
N ARG A 108 -4.74 1.56 14.62
CA ARG A 108 -5.81 0.57 14.34
C ARG A 108 -6.05 -0.38 15.50
N GLY A 109 -4.99 -0.79 16.21
CA GLY A 109 -5.11 -1.63 17.40
C GLY A 109 -5.83 -0.91 18.54
N ALA A 110 -5.58 0.38 18.71
CA ALA A 110 -6.17 1.18 19.77
C ALA A 110 -7.70 1.32 19.68
N VAL A 111 -8.28 1.17 18.49
CA VAL A 111 -9.73 1.33 18.25
C VAL A 111 -10.49 0.02 18.17
N THR A 112 -9.83 -1.13 18.34
CA THR A 112 -10.47 -2.44 18.21
C THR A 112 -11.68 -2.57 19.14
N ASP A 113 -11.56 -2.22 20.43
CA ASP A 113 -12.68 -2.28 21.38
C ASP A 113 -13.79 -1.24 21.11
N ALA A 114 -13.51 -0.19 20.32
CA ALA A 114 -14.52 0.79 19.93
C ALA A 114 -15.34 0.31 18.73
N LEU A 115 -14.75 -0.51 17.85
CA LEU A 115 -15.36 -0.99 16.60
C LEU A 115 -15.97 -2.38 16.73
N GLU A 116 -15.40 -3.23 17.58
CA GLU A 116 -15.80 -4.62 17.74
C GLU A 116 -16.53 -4.83 19.07
N PRO A 117 -17.53 -5.73 19.12
CA PRO A 117 -18.12 -6.12 20.39
C PRO A 117 -17.11 -6.89 21.25
N GLY A 118 -17.24 -6.78 22.57
CA GLY A 118 -16.49 -7.59 23.52
C GLY A 118 -16.76 -9.09 23.33
N LEU A 119 -15.86 -9.94 23.85
CA LEU A 119 -15.99 -11.40 23.77
C LEU A 119 -17.28 -11.92 24.44
N ASP A 120 -17.83 -11.16 25.37
CA ASP A 120 -19.09 -11.40 26.07
C ASP A 120 -20.33 -10.85 25.32
N GLY A 121 -20.12 -10.28 24.13
CA GLY A 121 -21.16 -9.65 23.32
C GLY A 121 -21.52 -8.23 23.75
N THR A 122 -20.76 -7.62 24.68
CA THR A 122 -20.95 -6.20 25.02
C THR A 122 -20.70 -5.33 23.79
N PRO A 123 -21.58 -4.37 23.46
CA PRO A 123 -21.31 -3.42 22.39
C PRO A 123 -20.01 -2.66 22.67
N GLY A 124 -19.19 -2.43 21.64
CA GLY A 124 -18.01 -1.60 21.77
C GLY A 124 -18.36 -0.19 22.25
N ALA A 125 -17.37 0.51 22.84
CA ALA A 125 -17.57 1.88 23.35
C ALA A 125 -18.06 2.87 22.28
N GLY A 126 -17.83 2.54 21.00
CA GLY A 126 -18.31 3.26 19.85
C GLY A 126 -17.43 4.45 19.47
N ILE A 127 -17.55 4.87 18.22
CA ILE A 127 -16.82 6.01 17.65
C ILE A 127 -17.08 7.35 18.39
N PRO A 128 -18.28 7.66 18.92
CA PRO A 128 -18.50 8.91 19.65
C PRO A 128 -17.54 9.11 20.84
N TRP A 129 -17.20 8.04 21.56
CA TRP A 129 -16.24 8.12 22.67
C TRP A 129 -14.84 8.52 22.19
N LEU A 130 -14.41 8.05 21.02
CA LEU A 130 -13.13 8.46 20.41
C LEU A 130 -13.12 9.95 20.06
N HIS A 131 -14.23 10.49 19.56
CA HIS A 131 -14.36 11.93 19.33
C HIS A 131 -14.32 12.73 20.63
N ASP A 132 -14.93 12.22 21.69
CA ASP A 132 -14.88 12.85 23.01
C ASP A 132 -13.44 12.92 23.53
N LEU A 133 -12.68 11.82 23.41
CA LEU A 133 -11.25 11.75 23.71
C LEU A 133 -10.44 12.78 22.91
N LEU A 134 -10.68 12.89 21.60
CA LEU A 134 -9.99 13.86 20.75
C LEU A 134 -10.33 15.30 21.14
N ARG A 135 -11.59 15.60 21.50
CA ARG A 135 -12.00 16.94 21.95
C ARG A 135 -11.29 17.37 23.24
N GLU A 136 -10.98 16.42 24.11
CA GLU A 136 -10.21 16.67 25.33
C GLU A 136 -8.72 16.93 25.03
N GLN A 137 -8.23 16.45 23.89
CA GLN A 137 -6.81 16.47 23.51
C GLN A 137 -6.60 16.85 22.03
N PRO A 138 -7.07 18.03 21.58
CA PRO A 138 -7.21 18.35 20.16
C PRO A 138 -5.90 18.55 19.41
N GLU A 139 -4.78 18.75 20.12
CA GLU A 139 -3.45 19.02 19.53
C GLU A 139 -2.61 17.73 19.33
N ARG A 140 -3.22 16.55 19.47
CA ARG A 140 -2.52 15.25 19.44
C ARG A 140 -2.71 14.52 18.11
N PRO A 141 -1.75 14.60 17.18
CA PRO A 141 -1.91 14.04 15.84
C PRO A 141 -2.02 12.51 15.85
N GLY A 142 -1.40 11.80 16.81
CA GLY A 142 -1.52 10.35 16.92
C GLY A 142 -2.92 9.91 17.36
N ILE A 143 -3.55 10.67 18.26
CA ILE A 143 -4.97 10.46 18.62
C ILE A 143 -5.87 10.81 17.43
N ALA A 144 -5.63 11.92 16.74
CA ALA A 144 -6.40 12.29 15.56
C ALA A 144 -6.32 11.23 14.44
N LEU A 145 -5.12 10.70 14.16
CA LEU A 145 -4.94 9.56 13.24
C LEU A 145 -5.77 8.35 13.70
N THR A 146 -5.75 8.03 14.99
CA THR A 146 -6.51 6.92 15.58
C THR A 146 -8.02 7.07 15.34
N VAL A 147 -8.59 8.24 15.63
CA VAL A 147 -10.01 8.51 15.40
C VAL A 147 -10.35 8.48 13.91
N ALA A 148 -9.52 9.10 13.06
CA ALA A 148 -9.73 9.11 11.61
C ALA A 148 -9.70 7.68 11.01
N LEU A 149 -8.78 6.82 11.46
CA LEU A 149 -8.71 5.44 11.00
C LEU A 149 -9.91 4.60 11.48
N ALA A 150 -10.49 4.88 12.65
CA ALA A 150 -11.74 4.24 13.09
C ALA A 150 -12.93 4.60 12.19
N GLU A 151 -13.04 5.87 11.84
CA GLU A 151 -14.05 6.38 10.91
C GLU A 151 -13.89 5.76 9.51
N ILE A 152 -12.68 5.76 8.97
CA ILE A 152 -12.36 5.12 7.68
C ILE A 152 -12.69 3.62 7.73
N ALA A 153 -12.26 2.91 8.79
CA ALA A 153 -12.51 1.47 8.92
C ALA A 153 -14.02 1.18 8.95
N THR A 154 -14.81 2.00 9.64
CA THR A 154 -16.27 1.84 9.72
C THR A 154 -16.93 2.05 8.35
N ALA A 155 -16.48 3.06 7.59
CA ALA A 155 -16.93 3.27 6.22
C ALA A 155 -16.63 2.05 5.33
N GLU A 156 -15.40 1.56 5.37
CA GLU A 156 -14.94 0.45 4.54
C GLU A 156 -15.62 -0.88 4.91
N THR A 157 -15.81 -1.18 6.19
CA THR A 157 -16.53 -2.37 6.66
C THR A 157 -17.98 -2.36 6.18
N ALA A 158 -18.66 -1.22 6.26
CA ALA A 158 -20.06 -1.10 5.81
C ALA A 158 -20.20 -1.24 4.28
N ARG A 159 -19.21 -0.74 3.52
CA ARG A 159 -19.17 -0.86 2.05
C ARG A 159 -18.87 -2.29 1.59
N GLY A 160 -18.01 -3.00 2.32
CA GLY A 160 -17.48 -4.29 1.89
C GLY A 160 -16.78 -4.19 0.54
N ASP A 161 -17.09 -5.13 -0.36
CA ASP A 161 -16.46 -5.20 -1.69
C ASP A 161 -17.11 -4.32 -2.75
N SER A 162 -18.30 -3.76 -2.48
CA SER A 162 -19.05 -2.98 -3.45
C SER A 162 -18.36 -1.65 -3.75
N GLU A 163 -18.24 -1.28 -5.02
CA GLU A 163 -17.77 0.06 -5.36
C GLU A 163 -18.78 1.11 -4.86
N PRO A 164 -18.36 2.32 -4.45
CA PRO A 164 -19.29 3.31 -3.88
C PRO A 164 -20.52 3.63 -4.77
N GLY A 165 -20.36 3.50 -6.09
CA GLY A 165 -21.44 3.67 -7.08
C GLY A 165 -22.47 2.53 -7.12
N GLU A 166 -22.16 1.38 -6.55
CA GLU A 166 -23.02 0.18 -6.48
C GLU A 166 -23.86 0.13 -5.20
N LEU A 167 -23.44 0.89 -4.17
CA LEU A 167 -24.16 0.98 -2.89
C LEU A 167 -25.55 1.61 -3.04
N GLY A 168 -26.50 1.15 -2.21
CA GLY A 168 -27.78 1.82 -2.03
C GLY A 168 -27.62 3.22 -1.44
N VAL A 169 -28.63 4.08 -1.60
CA VAL A 169 -28.55 5.51 -1.23
C VAL A 169 -28.16 5.71 0.24
N ALA A 170 -28.83 5.03 1.17
CA ALA A 170 -28.55 5.17 2.61
C ALA A 170 -27.13 4.72 2.96
N GLN A 171 -26.73 3.52 2.52
CA GLN A 171 -25.37 2.99 2.74
C GLN A 171 -24.29 3.91 2.14
N ARG A 172 -24.54 4.49 0.96
CA ARG A 172 -23.64 5.46 0.34
C ARG A 172 -23.53 6.74 1.15
N MET A 173 -24.65 7.24 1.69
CA MET A 173 -24.65 8.43 2.56
C MET A 173 -23.84 8.16 3.82
N ASP A 174 -24.04 7.02 4.47
CA ASP A 174 -23.31 6.62 5.67
C ASP A 174 -21.80 6.47 5.40
N PHE A 175 -21.45 5.82 4.29
CA PHE A 175 -20.07 5.70 3.83
C PHE A 175 -19.37 7.06 3.71
N PHE A 176 -19.99 8.01 2.98
CA PHE A 176 -19.40 9.34 2.83
C PHE A 176 -19.46 10.18 4.11
N ALA A 177 -20.42 9.93 5.01
CA ALA A 177 -20.50 10.62 6.29
C ALA A 177 -19.30 10.26 7.18
N HIS A 178 -18.98 8.98 7.32
CA HIS A 178 -17.80 8.52 8.06
C HIS A 178 -16.48 9.04 7.46
N LEU A 179 -16.32 8.98 6.13
CA LEU A 179 -15.13 9.57 5.50
C LEU A 179 -15.04 11.09 5.70
N ALA A 180 -16.18 11.79 5.73
CA ALA A 180 -16.21 13.23 5.98
C ALA A 180 -15.85 13.57 7.44
N GLN A 181 -16.24 12.73 8.41
CA GLN A 181 -15.79 12.86 9.80
C GLN A 181 -14.28 12.65 9.91
N ALA A 182 -13.74 11.60 9.28
CA ALA A 182 -12.30 11.37 9.22
C ALA A 182 -11.55 12.58 8.61
N ALA A 183 -12.06 13.14 7.51
CA ALA A 183 -11.47 14.32 6.89
C ALA A 183 -11.49 15.56 7.81
N GLN A 184 -12.55 15.75 8.60
CA GLN A 184 -12.63 16.85 9.58
C GLN A 184 -11.64 16.67 10.73
N VAL A 185 -11.46 15.44 11.21
CA VAL A 185 -10.46 15.10 12.24
C VAL A 185 -9.03 15.40 11.77
N LEU A 186 -8.75 15.16 10.47
CA LEU A 186 -7.42 15.36 9.87
C LEU A 186 -7.13 16.80 9.43
N ASP A 187 -8.14 17.67 9.33
CA ASP A 187 -8.01 19.04 8.81
C ASP A 187 -6.98 19.90 9.59
N PRO A 188 -6.90 19.83 10.93
CA PRO A 188 -5.94 20.63 11.70
C PRO A 188 -4.46 20.23 11.50
N PHE A 189 -4.18 19.04 10.98
CA PHE A 189 -2.84 18.44 11.00
C PHE A 189 -2.25 18.33 9.59
N ASP A 190 -1.33 19.23 9.24
CA ASP A 190 -0.60 19.14 7.97
C ASP A 190 0.46 18.01 8.03
N PRO A 191 0.34 16.94 7.22
CA PRO A 191 1.26 15.82 7.26
C PRO A 191 2.66 16.19 6.77
N ILE A 192 2.80 17.22 5.92
CA ILE A 192 4.11 17.67 5.45
C ILE A 192 4.83 18.43 6.56
N GLU A 193 4.13 19.35 7.24
CA GLU A 193 4.72 20.09 8.35
C GLU A 193 5.06 19.17 9.54
N LEU A 194 4.29 18.10 9.73
CA LEU A 194 4.51 17.10 10.78
C LEU A 194 5.47 15.97 10.38
N ASP A 195 5.95 15.94 9.12
CA ASP A 195 6.76 14.85 8.56
C ASP A 195 6.12 13.47 8.79
N SER A 196 4.81 13.35 8.54
CA SER A 196 3.96 12.22 8.92
C SER A 196 3.36 11.49 7.71
N PRO A 197 4.02 10.41 7.24
CA PRO A 197 3.45 9.53 6.21
C PRO A 197 2.09 8.94 6.62
N ALA A 198 1.89 8.54 7.87
CA ALA A 198 0.61 7.96 8.30
C ALA A 198 -0.56 8.95 8.20
N LEU A 199 -0.37 10.22 8.54
CA LEU A 199 -1.39 11.25 8.33
C LEU A 199 -1.64 11.52 6.84
N ALA A 200 -0.59 11.54 6.02
CA ALA A 200 -0.73 11.67 4.56
C ALA A 200 -1.49 10.49 3.95
N ALA A 201 -1.25 9.26 4.43
CA ALA A 201 -1.96 8.06 4.00
C ALA A 201 -3.44 8.11 4.38
N ALA A 202 -3.76 8.54 5.61
CA ALA A 202 -5.15 8.76 6.03
C ALA A 202 -5.85 9.84 5.19
N ARG A 203 -5.14 10.93 4.83
CA ARG A 203 -5.66 11.95 3.89
C ARG A 203 -5.92 11.40 2.50
N CYS A 204 -5.06 10.53 1.99
CA CYS A 204 -5.28 9.84 0.72
C CYS A 204 -6.54 8.96 0.76
N ALA A 205 -6.81 8.29 1.89
CA ALA A 205 -7.98 7.43 2.05
C ALA A 205 -9.31 8.21 2.03
N VAL A 206 -9.35 9.44 2.55
CA VAL A 206 -10.56 10.29 2.55
C VAL A 206 -10.74 11.13 1.29
N ALA A 207 -9.83 11.04 0.31
CA ALA A 207 -9.91 11.73 -0.97
C ALA A 207 -11.25 11.60 -1.72
N PRO A 208 -12.02 10.48 -1.62
CA PRO A 208 -13.35 10.39 -2.21
C PRO A 208 -14.33 11.49 -1.76
N VAL A 209 -14.19 12.02 -0.55
CA VAL A 209 -15.05 13.09 0.00
C VAL A 209 -14.94 14.37 -0.81
N TRP A 210 -13.73 14.70 -1.27
CA TRP A 210 -13.45 15.93 -2.02
C TRP A 210 -13.83 15.82 -3.50
N ARG A 211 -14.32 14.66 -3.95
CA ARG A 211 -14.56 14.35 -5.37
C ARG A 211 -13.33 14.67 -6.23
N ALA A 212 -12.15 14.39 -5.68
CA ALA A 212 -10.86 14.62 -6.30
C ALA A 212 -10.82 14.02 -7.71
N ASP A 213 -10.39 14.80 -8.69
CA ASP A 213 -10.05 14.25 -10.01
C ASP A 213 -8.78 13.38 -9.93
N ALA A 214 -8.42 12.74 -11.05
CA ALA A 214 -7.26 11.85 -11.07
C ALA A 214 -5.95 12.58 -10.76
N GLY A 215 -5.81 13.86 -11.17
CA GLY A 215 -4.62 14.66 -10.92
C GLY A 215 -4.48 15.00 -9.43
N HIS A 216 -5.56 15.44 -8.79
CA HIS A 216 -5.52 15.72 -7.36
C HIS A 216 -5.26 14.47 -6.50
N VAL A 217 -5.79 13.31 -6.88
CA VAL A 217 -5.43 12.04 -6.22
C VAL A 217 -3.95 11.74 -6.42
N ALA A 218 -3.43 11.93 -7.64
CA ALA A 218 -2.01 11.72 -7.89
C ALA A 218 -1.15 12.62 -7.01
N ASP A 219 -1.47 13.92 -6.91
CA ASP A 219 -0.74 14.87 -6.07
C ASP A 219 -0.73 14.44 -4.58
N LEU A 220 -1.84 13.94 -4.03
CA LEU A 220 -1.88 13.47 -2.64
C LEU A 220 -0.96 12.27 -2.39
N TYR A 221 -0.95 11.32 -3.33
CA TYR A 221 -0.05 10.17 -3.25
C TYR A 221 1.39 10.53 -3.59
N GLU A 222 1.60 11.57 -4.40
CA GLU A 222 2.90 12.16 -4.69
C GLU A 222 3.54 12.64 -3.37
N ASP A 223 2.82 13.45 -2.61
CA ASP A 223 3.23 13.93 -1.28
C ASP A 223 3.50 12.77 -0.31
N LEU A 224 2.63 11.76 -0.27
CA LEU A 224 2.81 10.57 0.57
C LEU A 224 4.07 9.76 0.20
N ILE A 225 4.30 9.55 -1.09
CA ILE A 225 5.47 8.79 -1.58
C ILE A 225 6.76 9.60 -1.33
N ASP A 226 6.71 10.93 -1.37
CA ASP A 226 7.87 11.76 -0.99
C ASP A 226 8.21 11.63 0.50
N LEU A 227 7.20 11.49 1.37
CA LEU A 227 7.39 11.31 2.82
C LEU A 227 7.91 9.92 3.21
N ASP A 228 7.49 8.86 2.49
CA ASP A 228 7.92 7.47 2.69
C ASP A 228 8.19 6.75 1.35
N PRO A 229 9.30 7.08 0.66
CA PRO A 229 9.60 6.57 -0.68
C PRO A 229 10.04 5.09 -0.67
N ALA A 230 10.39 4.56 0.50
CA ALA A 230 10.83 3.17 0.67
C ALA A 230 9.67 2.19 0.91
N ASN A 231 8.42 2.67 0.98
CA ASN A 231 7.27 1.81 1.20
C ASN A 231 6.48 1.56 -0.10
N PRO A 232 6.53 0.32 -0.65
CA PRO A 232 5.85 0.02 -1.91
C PRO A 232 4.32 0.03 -1.79
N ARG A 233 3.76 0.00 -0.57
CA ARG A 233 2.30 0.03 -0.38
C ARG A 233 1.70 1.36 -0.79
N HIS A 234 2.40 2.48 -0.60
CA HIS A 234 1.92 3.79 -1.03
C HIS A 234 1.82 3.87 -2.56
N MET A 235 2.82 3.35 -3.28
CA MET A 235 2.80 3.23 -4.74
C MET A 235 1.68 2.31 -5.23
N ARG A 236 1.47 1.17 -4.57
CA ARG A 236 0.35 0.26 -4.86
C ARG A 236 -1.01 0.94 -4.61
N ALA A 237 -1.12 1.71 -3.52
CA ALA A 237 -2.33 2.43 -3.16
C ALA A 237 -2.69 3.53 -4.17
N LEU A 238 -1.70 4.27 -4.69
CA LEU A 238 -1.88 5.19 -5.82
C LEU A 238 -2.54 4.48 -7.02
N GLY A 239 -2.01 3.33 -7.42
CA GLY A 239 -2.59 2.53 -8.50
C GLY A 239 -4.05 2.15 -8.24
N ARG A 240 -4.34 1.63 -7.04
CA ARG A 240 -5.71 1.27 -6.63
C ARG A 240 -6.64 2.48 -6.61
N ALA A 241 -6.18 3.64 -6.18
CA ALA A 241 -6.98 4.86 -6.12
C ALA A 241 -7.33 5.41 -7.51
N LEU A 242 -6.44 5.27 -8.50
CA LEU A 242 -6.70 5.72 -9.87
C LEU A 242 -7.56 4.73 -10.69
N ARG A 243 -7.56 3.43 -10.34
CA ARG A 243 -8.28 2.36 -11.06
C ARG A 243 -9.78 2.63 -11.33
N PRO A 244 -10.61 3.05 -10.36
CA PRO A 244 -12.07 3.16 -10.55
C PRO A 244 -12.50 4.23 -11.56
N ARG A 245 -11.58 5.07 -12.03
CA ARG A 245 -11.87 6.24 -12.88
C ARG A 245 -11.90 5.93 -14.40
N GLY A 246 -11.85 4.65 -14.77
CA GLY A 246 -12.03 4.18 -16.15
C GLY A 246 -10.80 4.37 -17.06
N LEU A 247 -10.97 4.14 -18.37
CA LEU A 247 -9.85 4.06 -19.33
C LEU A 247 -9.01 5.35 -19.44
N GLY A 248 -9.60 6.52 -19.22
CA GLY A 248 -8.87 7.79 -19.19
C GLY A 248 -7.84 7.85 -18.05
N ALA A 249 -8.14 7.18 -16.93
CA ALA A 249 -7.27 7.15 -15.77
C ALA A 249 -6.03 6.27 -15.95
N PHE A 250 -5.99 5.36 -16.93
CA PHE A 250 -4.78 4.59 -17.23
C PHE A 250 -3.68 5.43 -17.89
N THR A 251 -4.06 6.47 -18.64
CA THR A 251 -3.06 7.40 -19.21
C THR A 251 -2.42 8.21 -18.08
N GLU A 252 -3.25 8.68 -17.16
CA GLU A 252 -2.75 9.40 -15.98
C GLU A 252 -1.93 8.48 -15.08
N LEU A 253 -2.40 7.25 -14.84
CA LEU A 253 -1.65 6.23 -14.10
C LEU A 253 -0.27 5.96 -14.71
N ASP A 254 -0.17 5.80 -16.02
CA ASP A 254 1.13 5.57 -16.68
C ASP A 254 2.08 6.75 -16.48
N ARG A 255 1.56 7.98 -16.64
CA ARG A 255 2.31 9.22 -16.42
C ARG A 255 2.84 9.30 -14.99
N VAL A 256 1.98 9.10 -14.00
CA VAL A 256 2.38 9.19 -12.58
C VAL A 256 3.26 8.02 -12.15
N ALA A 257 3.07 6.83 -12.71
CA ALA A 257 3.94 5.69 -12.47
C ALA A 257 5.35 5.92 -13.03
N CYS A 258 5.48 6.57 -14.19
CA CYS A 258 6.78 6.96 -14.73
C CYS A 258 7.47 7.98 -13.80
N ALA A 259 6.76 9.02 -13.37
CA ALA A 259 7.29 10.02 -12.44
C ALA A 259 7.67 9.41 -11.08
N THR A 260 6.84 8.49 -10.56
CA THR A 260 7.12 7.76 -9.31
C THR A 260 8.38 6.90 -9.42
N ALA A 261 8.58 6.23 -10.56
CA ALA A 261 9.79 5.46 -10.81
C ALA A 261 11.05 6.34 -10.87
N GLU A 262 10.96 7.52 -11.48
CA GLU A 262 12.08 8.47 -11.54
C GLU A 262 12.43 9.04 -10.16
N ARG A 263 11.41 9.44 -9.41
CA ARG A 263 11.54 9.95 -8.05
C ARG A 263 12.19 8.98 -7.09
N THR A 264 11.83 7.70 -7.21
CA THR A 264 12.25 6.65 -6.27
C THR A 264 13.32 5.75 -6.87
N ALA A 265 13.99 6.20 -7.94
CA ALA A 265 14.96 5.42 -8.70
C ALA A 265 16.19 5.02 -7.88
N ASP A 266 16.55 5.80 -6.88
CA ASP A 266 17.63 5.53 -5.94
C ASP A 266 17.33 4.30 -5.06
N ILE A 267 16.08 4.13 -4.65
CA ILE A 267 15.63 3.01 -3.81
C ILE A 267 15.18 1.82 -4.65
N TRP A 268 14.42 2.06 -5.71
CA TRP A 268 13.71 1.00 -6.44
C TRP A 268 14.18 0.81 -7.88
N GLY A 269 15.06 1.64 -8.42
CA GLY A 269 15.30 1.70 -9.87
C GLY A 269 13.99 1.96 -10.62
N ALA A 270 13.67 1.18 -11.65
CA ALA A 270 12.37 1.25 -12.32
C ALA A 270 11.22 0.59 -11.50
N GLY A 271 11.48 0.05 -10.31
CA GLY A 271 10.53 -0.70 -9.49
C GLY A 271 9.30 0.10 -9.05
N GLY A 272 9.40 1.43 -8.89
CA GLY A 272 8.24 2.29 -8.59
C GLY A 272 7.14 2.17 -9.65
N TYR A 273 7.51 2.00 -10.93
CA TYR A 273 6.56 1.76 -12.02
C TYR A 273 5.80 0.45 -11.82
N VAL A 274 6.50 -0.60 -11.38
CA VAL A 274 5.91 -1.93 -11.14
C VAL A 274 4.90 -1.88 -10.01
N TRP A 275 5.26 -1.22 -8.89
CA TRP A 275 4.38 -1.13 -7.73
C TRP A 275 3.09 -0.37 -8.00
N CYS A 276 3.14 0.73 -8.77
CA CYS A 276 1.94 1.45 -9.21
C CYS A 276 1.00 0.60 -10.08
N TRP A 277 1.56 -0.23 -10.96
CA TRP A 277 0.76 -1.04 -11.90
C TRP A 277 0.27 -2.37 -11.32
N ARG A 278 0.98 -2.96 -10.36
CA ARG A 278 0.74 -4.33 -9.84
C ARG A 278 -0.73 -4.61 -9.53
N ASP A 279 -1.33 -3.81 -8.66
CA ASP A 279 -2.68 -4.07 -8.16
C ASP A 279 -3.74 -3.70 -9.20
N VAL A 280 -3.43 -2.78 -10.11
CA VAL A 280 -4.29 -2.44 -11.25
C VAL A 280 -4.34 -3.60 -12.26
N LEU A 281 -3.19 -4.19 -12.57
CA LEU A 281 -3.09 -5.33 -13.50
C LEU A 281 -3.69 -6.62 -12.95
N LEU A 282 -3.69 -6.82 -11.62
CA LEU A 282 -4.43 -7.91 -10.98
C LEU A 282 -5.93 -7.77 -11.16
N ALA A 283 -6.42 -6.54 -11.05
CA ALA A 283 -7.86 -6.27 -11.05
C ALA A 283 -8.44 -6.08 -12.46
N ASP A 284 -7.68 -5.52 -13.41
CA ASP A 284 -8.16 -5.22 -14.76
C ASP A 284 -7.12 -5.56 -15.84
N PRO A 285 -7.34 -6.62 -16.64
CA PRO A 285 -6.39 -7.02 -17.68
C PRO A 285 -6.23 -5.97 -18.79
N ARG A 286 -7.13 -4.99 -18.91
CA ARG A 286 -6.99 -3.87 -19.87
C ARG A 286 -5.79 -2.99 -19.55
N GLY A 287 -5.29 -2.98 -18.31
CA GLY A 287 -4.07 -2.26 -17.96
C GLY A 287 -2.85 -2.70 -18.80
N PHE A 288 -2.81 -3.96 -19.24
CA PHE A 288 -1.76 -4.45 -20.12
C PHE A 288 -1.73 -3.75 -21.49
N GLU A 289 -2.81 -3.13 -21.97
CA GLU A 289 -2.77 -2.37 -23.22
C GLU A 289 -1.87 -1.13 -23.14
N ARG A 290 -1.77 -0.54 -21.94
CA ARG A 290 -1.03 0.70 -21.67
C ARG A 290 0.36 0.47 -21.11
N LEU A 291 0.59 -0.71 -20.55
CA LEU A 291 1.85 -1.07 -19.93
C LEU A 291 3.04 -0.92 -20.89
N GLU A 292 4.01 -0.10 -20.50
CA GLU A 292 5.33 -0.04 -21.14
C GLU A 292 6.14 -1.25 -20.65
N LEU A 293 6.23 -2.25 -21.53
CA LEU A 293 6.77 -3.56 -21.15
C LEU A 293 8.26 -3.50 -20.78
N GLY A 294 9.05 -2.66 -21.46
CA GLY A 294 10.49 -2.58 -21.21
C GLY A 294 10.79 -2.11 -19.79
N ARG A 295 10.19 -0.99 -19.38
CA ARG A 295 10.27 -0.40 -18.04
C ARG A 295 9.71 -1.33 -16.98
N PHE A 296 8.58 -2.00 -17.27
CA PHE A 296 7.99 -2.94 -16.31
C PHE A 296 8.93 -4.11 -16.01
N MET A 297 9.50 -4.73 -17.05
CA MET A 297 10.42 -5.86 -16.89
C MET A 297 11.73 -5.42 -16.22
N GLN A 298 12.27 -4.26 -16.60
CA GLN A 298 13.43 -3.67 -15.92
C GLN A 298 13.14 -3.40 -14.44
N GLY A 299 11.94 -2.89 -14.12
CA GLY A 299 11.52 -2.64 -12.75
C GLY A 299 11.42 -3.92 -11.92
N ILE A 300 10.97 -5.04 -12.50
CA ILE A 300 10.99 -6.34 -11.81
C ILE A 300 12.43 -6.72 -11.48
N GLU A 301 13.35 -6.67 -12.45
CA GLU A 301 14.77 -6.97 -12.20
C GLU A 301 15.38 -6.05 -11.14
N ASP A 302 15.06 -4.76 -11.20
CA ASP A 302 15.56 -3.77 -10.27
C ASP A 302 15.12 -4.05 -8.83
N ILE A 303 13.87 -4.48 -8.63
CA ILE A 303 13.37 -4.91 -7.32
C ILE A 303 14.12 -6.15 -6.84
N LEU A 304 14.25 -7.18 -7.70
CA LEU A 304 14.92 -8.45 -7.36
C LEU A 304 16.41 -8.27 -7.03
N LEU A 305 17.07 -7.28 -7.61
CA LEU A 305 18.48 -6.96 -7.36
C LEU A 305 18.71 -6.21 -6.04
N ARG A 306 17.68 -5.50 -5.54
CA ARG A 306 17.79 -4.61 -4.38
C ARG A 306 17.16 -5.17 -3.11
N HIS A 307 16.20 -6.10 -3.24
CA HIS A 307 15.43 -6.64 -2.12
C HIS A 307 15.42 -8.16 -2.12
N GLU A 308 15.76 -8.75 -0.97
CA GLU A 308 15.77 -10.20 -0.74
C GLU A 308 14.60 -10.68 0.16
N ASP A 309 13.72 -9.76 0.56
CA ASP A 309 12.59 -10.05 1.45
C ASP A 309 11.61 -11.05 0.83
N GLN A 310 11.40 -12.18 1.49
CA GLN A 310 10.56 -13.26 0.98
C GLN A 310 9.07 -12.90 0.94
N HIS A 311 8.60 -11.97 1.77
CA HIS A 311 7.22 -11.50 1.69
C HIS A 311 6.99 -10.69 0.42
N LEU A 312 7.89 -9.75 0.12
CA LEU A 312 7.87 -8.97 -1.11
C LEU A 312 7.99 -9.87 -2.35
N LEU A 313 8.91 -10.85 -2.32
CA LEU A 313 9.08 -11.80 -3.42
C LEU A 313 7.83 -12.68 -3.62
N ASN A 314 7.16 -13.10 -2.55
CA ASN A 314 5.85 -13.76 -2.65
C ASN A 314 4.79 -12.85 -3.29
N GLN A 315 4.76 -11.55 -2.94
CA GLN A 315 3.83 -10.59 -3.53
C GLN A 315 4.05 -10.41 -5.03
N LEU A 316 5.30 -10.38 -5.49
CA LEU A 316 5.64 -10.30 -6.92
C LEU A 316 5.39 -11.62 -7.65
N ALA A 317 5.77 -12.75 -7.06
CA ALA A 317 5.57 -14.08 -7.65
C ALA A 317 4.08 -14.38 -7.85
N ALA A 318 3.26 -14.16 -6.82
CA ALA A 318 1.81 -14.34 -6.89
C ALA A 318 1.19 -13.42 -7.95
N PHE A 319 1.62 -12.15 -7.98
CA PHE A 319 1.19 -11.21 -9.02
C PHE A 319 1.51 -11.73 -10.43
N CYS A 320 2.78 -12.06 -10.70
CA CYS A 320 3.24 -12.49 -12.01
C CYS A 320 2.61 -13.82 -12.45
N ALA A 321 2.24 -14.69 -11.50
CA ALA A 321 1.54 -15.94 -11.79
C ALA A 321 0.07 -15.72 -12.15
N LEU A 322 -0.63 -14.85 -11.41
CA LEU A 322 -2.09 -14.72 -11.46
C LEU A 322 -2.56 -13.65 -12.46
N ALA A 323 -1.94 -12.46 -12.50
CA ALA A 323 -2.39 -11.36 -13.36
C ALA A 323 -2.47 -11.78 -14.86
N PRO A 324 -1.49 -12.51 -15.44
CA PRO A 324 -1.56 -12.97 -16.83
C PRO A 324 -2.72 -13.93 -17.15
N GLY A 325 -3.32 -14.56 -16.14
CA GLY A 325 -4.45 -15.49 -16.29
C GLY A 325 -5.80 -14.80 -16.49
N HIS A 326 -5.92 -13.54 -16.05
CA HIS A 326 -7.16 -12.78 -16.15
C HIS A 326 -7.46 -12.40 -17.61
N ARG A 327 -8.67 -12.72 -18.08
CA ARG A 327 -9.13 -12.44 -19.45
C ARG A 327 -10.42 -11.62 -19.42
N GLY A 328 -10.46 -10.57 -20.22
CA GLY A 328 -11.70 -9.85 -20.49
C GLY A 328 -12.67 -10.74 -21.29
N ARG A 329 -13.85 -11.02 -20.74
CA ARG A 329 -14.88 -11.81 -21.44
C ARG A 329 -15.35 -11.04 -22.68
N GLY A 330 -15.46 -11.73 -23.82
CA GLY A 330 -15.93 -11.12 -25.08
C GLY A 330 -14.93 -10.18 -25.77
N GLN A 331 -13.67 -10.13 -25.31
CA GLN A 331 -12.64 -9.20 -25.81
C GLN A 331 -11.50 -9.96 -26.51
N ALA A 332 -11.82 -10.78 -27.51
CA ALA A 332 -10.85 -11.69 -28.16
C ALA A 332 -9.66 -10.95 -28.81
N GLU A 333 -9.94 -9.85 -29.54
CA GLU A 333 -8.92 -9.06 -30.22
C GLU A 333 -7.96 -8.39 -29.24
N MET A 334 -8.48 -7.71 -28.21
CA MET A 334 -7.69 -7.17 -27.10
C MET A 334 -6.85 -8.28 -26.45
N ASN A 335 -7.47 -9.42 -26.16
CA ASN A 335 -6.78 -10.53 -25.50
C ASN A 335 -5.61 -11.05 -26.34
N ALA A 336 -5.69 -11.00 -27.67
CA ALA A 336 -4.59 -11.30 -28.57
C ALA A 336 -3.50 -10.21 -28.56
N ALA A 337 -3.91 -8.94 -28.62
CA ALA A 337 -2.99 -7.79 -28.63
C ALA A 337 -2.11 -7.71 -27.37
N ILE A 338 -2.65 -8.03 -26.19
CA ILE A 338 -1.91 -7.99 -24.92
C ILE A 338 -1.21 -9.32 -24.58
N ALA A 339 -1.38 -10.37 -25.40
CA ALA A 339 -0.82 -11.70 -25.12
C ALA A 339 0.71 -11.70 -24.92
N PRO A 340 1.52 -10.97 -25.71
CA PRO A 340 2.97 -10.92 -25.50
C PRO A 340 3.37 -10.34 -24.13
N ARG A 341 2.68 -9.28 -23.68
CA ARG A 341 2.94 -8.64 -22.38
C ARG A 341 2.60 -9.58 -21.22
N ARG A 342 1.45 -10.24 -21.29
CA ARG A 342 1.06 -11.25 -20.29
C ARG A 342 2.06 -12.41 -20.23
N GLN A 343 2.56 -12.85 -21.39
CA GLN A 343 3.54 -13.93 -21.47
C GLN A 343 4.87 -13.52 -20.83
N ALA A 344 5.37 -12.31 -21.11
CA ALA A 344 6.60 -11.80 -20.49
C ALA A 344 6.49 -11.69 -18.96
N VAL A 345 5.36 -11.18 -18.45
CA VAL A 345 5.10 -11.10 -16.99
C VAL A 345 5.01 -12.50 -16.37
N ARG A 346 4.38 -13.46 -17.05
CA ARG A 346 4.35 -14.86 -16.59
C ARG A 346 5.75 -15.45 -16.51
N GLU A 347 6.57 -15.25 -17.54
CA GLU A 347 7.96 -15.73 -17.57
C GLU A 347 8.82 -15.12 -16.46
N ALA A 348 8.61 -13.84 -16.13
CA ALA A 348 9.22 -13.22 -14.95
C ALA A 348 8.82 -13.96 -13.67
N GLY A 349 7.52 -14.24 -13.47
CA GLY A 349 7.04 -14.99 -12.31
C GLY A 349 7.68 -16.37 -12.17
N LEU A 350 7.80 -17.12 -13.27
CA LEU A 350 8.47 -18.42 -13.28
C LEU A 350 9.97 -18.30 -12.92
N ARG A 351 10.65 -17.20 -13.28
CA ARG A 351 12.04 -16.96 -12.84
C ARG A 351 12.11 -16.63 -11.35
N ILE A 352 11.25 -15.77 -10.84
CA ILE A 352 11.18 -15.45 -9.40
C ILE A 352 11.01 -16.72 -8.58
N LEU A 353 10.04 -17.56 -8.95
CA LEU A 353 9.74 -18.83 -8.31
C LEU A 353 10.92 -19.80 -8.28
N ARG A 354 11.70 -19.89 -9.37
CA ARG A 354 12.85 -20.80 -9.45
C ARG A 354 14.09 -20.26 -8.76
N ASP A 355 14.29 -18.95 -8.84
CA ASP A 355 15.61 -18.36 -8.65
C ASP A 355 15.71 -17.53 -7.36
N HIS A 356 14.59 -17.04 -6.83
CA HIS A 356 14.55 -16.10 -5.70
C HIS A 356 13.71 -16.57 -4.50
N MET A 357 12.75 -17.47 -4.72
CA MET A 357 11.84 -17.94 -3.66
C MET A 357 12.50 -19.02 -2.79
N THR A 358 12.46 -18.83 -1.47
CA THR A 358 12.95 -19.79 -0.47
C THR A 358 11.85 -20.26 0.48
N GLU A 359 10.71 -19.57 0.53
CA GLU A 359 9.53 -19.97 1.29
C GLU A 359 8.23 -19.45 0.65
N ILE A 360 7.11 -20.10 0.95
CA ILE A 360 5.79 -19.75 0.43
C ILE A 360 4.97 -19.07 1.52
N HIS A 361 4.30 -17.96 1.19
CA HIS A 361 3.37 -17.25 2.06
C HIS A 361 1.93 -17.40 1.53
N PRO A 362 1.16 -18.43 1.94
CA PRO A 362 -0.14 -18.73 1.35
C PRO A 362 -1.12 -17.56 1.34
N LEU A 363 -1.19 -16.78 2.41
CA LEU A 363 -2.11 -15.65 2.49
C LEU A 363 -1.84 -14.56 1.44
N VAL A 364 -0.58 -14.36 1.04
CA VAL A 364 -0.22 -13.43 -0.04
C VAL A 364 -0.78 -13.90 -1.38
N TRP A 365 -0.73 -15.21 -1.63
CA TRP A 365 -1.29 -15.83 -2.85
C TRP A 365 -2.81 -15.81 -2.86
N ALA A 366 -3.42 -16.06 -1.70
CA ALA A 366 -4.87 -15.97 -1.53
C ALA A 366 -5.37 -14.53 -1.77
N GLU A 367 -4.71 -13.53 -1.17
CA GLU A 367 -5.00 -12.10 -1.39
C GLU A 367 -4.90 -11.75 -2.88
N ALA A 368 -3.80 -12.13 -3.54
CA ALA A 368 -3.60 -11.84 -4.96
C ALA A 368 -4.63 -12.52 -5.88
N SER A 369 -5.27 -13.61 -5.44
CA SER A 369 -6.35 -14.28 -6.16
C SER A 369 -7.74 -13.67 -5.92
N GLY A 370 -7.86 -12.73 -4.98
CA GLY A 370 -9.15 -12.18 -4.54
C GLY A 370 -9.96 -13.16 -3.68
N HIS A 371 -9.30 -14.08 -2.97
CA HIS A 371 -9.96 -15.01 -2.06
C HIS A 371 -10.62 -14.27 -0.88
N ARG A 372 -11.83 -14.69 -0.49
CA ARG A 372 -12.65 -14.04 0.56
C ARG A 372 -13.14 -14.98 1.66
N GLY A 373 -12.70 -16.23 1.65
CA GLY A 373 -13.04 -17.20 2.69
C GLY A 373 -12.38 -16.85 4.02
N ASP A 374 -12.68 -17.65 5.03
CA ASP A 374 -12.01 -17.56 6.32
C ASP A 374 -10.50 -17.89 6.19
N ARG A 375 -9.77 -17.63 7.27
CA ARG A 375 -8.32 -17.81 7.26
C ARG A 375 -7.88 -19.23 6.88
N PRO A 376 -8.46 -20.32 7.44
CA PRO A 376 -8.11 -21.68 7.00
C PRO A 376 -8.29 -21.89 5.50
N ALA A 377 -9.44 -21.48 4.94
CA ALA A 377 -9.70 -21.60 3.51
C ALA A 377 -8.73 -20.77 2.66
N ALA A 378 -8.36 -19.58 3.14
CA ALA A 378 -7.39 -18.71 2.47
C ALA A 378 -5.99 -19.35 2.44
N ILE A 379 -5.54 -19.95 3.54
CA ILE A 379 -4.25 -20.66 3.59
C ILE A 379 -4.25 -21.82 2.60
N GLU A 380 -5.30 -22.64 2.59
CA GLU A 380 -5.39 -23.80 1.68
C GLU A 380 -5.40 -23.36 0.21
N ALA A 381 -6.24 -22.38 -0.14
CA ALA A 381 -6.33 -21.85 -1.50
C ALA A 381 -5.01 -21.23 -1.96
N GLY A 382 -4.39 -20.42 -1.10
CA GLY A 382 -3.11 -19.77 -1.37
C GLY A 382 -1.97 -20.78 -1.56
N ALA A 383 -1.87 -21.79 -0.71
CA ALA A 383 -0.87 -22.85 -0.81
C ALA A 383 -1.05 -23.63 -2.11
N THR A 384 -2.29 -23.97 -2.47
CA THR A 384 -2.62 -24.67 -3.74
C THR A 384 -2.16 -23.87 -4.95
N LEU A 385 -2.45 -22.56 -4.98
CA LEU A 385 -2.02 -21.68 -6.07
C LEU A 385 -0.50 -21.57 -6.17
N ALA A 386 0.19 -21.42 -5.04
CA ALA A 386 1.65 -21.33 -4.99
C ALA A 386 2.31 -22.62 -5.46
N CYS A 387 1.84 -23.78 -5.00
CA CYS A 387 2.34 -25.09 -5.41
C CYS A 387 2.14 -25.31 -6.92
N ALA A 388 0.96 -25.02 -7.45
CA ALA A 388 0.71 -25.13 -8.90
C ALA A 388 1.65 -24.24 -9.73
N ALA A 389 1.94 -23.03 -9.24
CA ALA A 389 2.88 -22.13 -9.90
C ALA A 389 4.33 -22.63 -9.84
N LEU A 390 4.74 -23.23 -8.72
CA LEU A 390 6.06 -23.87 -8.57
C LEU A 390 6.22 -25.09 -9.47
N GLU A 391 5.19 -25.92 -9.60
CA GLU A 391 5.18 -27.05 -10.53
C GLU A 391 5.33 -26.58 -11.98
N ALA A 392 4.58 -25.54 -12.37
CA ALA A 392 4.69 -24.94 -13.70
C ALA A 392 6.11 -24.36 -13.95
N ALA A 393 6.71 -23.76 -12.93
CA ALA A 393 8.07 -23.24 -12.98
C ALA A 393 9.11 -24.35 -13.12
N ALA A 394 8.97 -25.46 -12.39
CA ALA A 394 9.82 -26.63 -12.51
C ALA A 394 9.70 -27.28 -13.91
N ALA A 395 8.48 -27.44 -14.42
CA ALA A 395 8.23 -28.00 -15.75
C ALA A 395 8.86 -27.15 -16.87
N ALA A 396 8.81 -25.81 -16.74
CA ALA A 396 9.44 -24.90 -17.69
C ALA A 396 10.98 -24.91 -17.66
N ALA A 397 11.60 -25.48 -16.61
CA ALA A 397 13.05 -25.58 -16.47
C ALA A 397 13.64 -26.85 -17.10
N LEU A 398 12.83 -27.87 -17.36
CA LEU A 398 13.28 -29.10 -18.02
C LEU A 398 13.63 -28.81 -19.49
N PRO A 399 14.81 -29.24 -19.98
CA PRO A 399 15.14 -29.11 -21.39
C PRO A 399 14.07 -29.83 -22.22
N ARG A 400 13.50 -29.15 -23.22
CA ARG A 400 12.59 -29.80 -24.18
C ARG A 400 13.38 -30.92 -24.84
N ALA A 401 13.02 -32.17 -24.56
CA ALA A 401 13.58 -33.32 -25.25
C ALA A 401 13.26 -33.14 -26.75
N GLY A 402 14.31 -32.85 -27.52
CA GLY A 402 14.28 -32.76 -28.98
C GLY A 402 14.53 -34.12 -29.60
#